data_AF-A0A090AP81-F1
#
_entry.id   AF-A0A090AP81-F1
#
_cell.length_a   1.000
_cell.length_b   1.000
_cell.length_c   1.000
_cell.angle_alpha   90.00
_cell.angle_beta   90.00
_cell.angle_gamma   90.00
#
_symmetry.space_group_name_H-M   'P 1'
#
loop_
_entity.id
_entity.type
_entity.pdbx_description
1 polymer ?
#
loop_
_entity_poly.entity_id
_entity_poly.type
_entity_poly.pdbx_seq_one_letter_code
_entity_poly.pdbx_strand_id
1 'polypeptide(L)'
;MSHEKAKSIVAAPSYSLILQWILNGELWRLGIGEDPNWGQRHLDQMVIKAAIYELANKIADQAVKKQIQTNIAHDLVNTAQRIVKEID
;
A
#
# COMPACT_ATOMS: atom_id res chain seq x y z
N MET A 1 46.29 8.10 -4.74
CA MET A 1 45.47 8.92 -3.83
C MET A 1 44.09 8.27 -3.75
N SER A 2 43.77 7.60 -2.64
CA SER A 2 42.46 6.99 -2.44
C SER A 2 41.45 8.05 -2.02
N HIS A 3 40.41 8.25 -2.82
CA HIS A 3 39.23 8.98 -2.38
C HIS A 3 38.36 8.03 -1.56
N GLU A 4 38.57 8.07 -0.25
CA GLU A 4 37.75 7.39 0.73
C GLU A 4 36.35 8.01 0.74
N LYS A 5 35.33 7.15 0.64
CA LYS A 5 33.91 7.49 0.63
C LYS A 5 33.53 8.34 1.84
N ALA A 6 33.03 9.55 1.61
CA ALA A 6 32.16 10.21 2.59
C ALA A 6 30.83 9.44 2.62
N LYS A 7 30.72 8.45 3.51
CA LYS A 7 29.41 7.92 3.93
C LYS A 7 28.68 9.08 4.60
N SER A 8 27.66 9.61 3.93
CA SER A 8 26.65 10.48 4.56
C SER A 8 26.13 9.75 5.81
N ILE A 9 26.50 10.26 6.98
CA ILE A 9 25.97 9.79 8.26
C ILE A 9 24.57 10.38 8.36
N VAL A 10 23.58 9.67 7.81
CA VAL A 10 22.18 9.98 8.09
C VAL A 10 21.98 9.77 9.58
N ALA A 11 21.71 10.85 10.32
CA ALA A 11 21.41 10.76 11.75
C ALA A 11 20.21 9.80 11.95
N ALA A 12 20.34 8.88 12.91
CA ALA A 12 19.26 7.97 13.23
C ALA A 12 18.00 8.76 13.65
N PRO A 13 16.80 8.36 13.20
CA PRO A 13 15.56 9.04 13.56
C PRO A 13 15.29 8.94 15.07
N SER A 14 14.66 9.97 15.65
CA SER A 14 14.27 9.95 17.06
C SER A 14 13.17 8.90 17.32
N TYR A 15 13.10 8.38 18.55
CA TYR A 15 12.05 7.43 18.95
C TYR A 15 10.62 7.95 18.69
N SER A 16 10.38 9.25 18.83
CA SER A 16 9.10 9.87 18.53
C SER A 16 8.71 9.76 17.05
N LEU A 17 9.69 9.90 16.16
CA LEU A 17 9.49 9.82 14.71
C LEU A 17 9.25 8.37 14.27
N ILE A 18 9.95 7.42 14.88
CA ILE A 18 9.75 5.97 14.68
C ILE A 18 8.30 5.57 15.06
N LEU A 19 7.81 6.05 16.20
CA LEU A 19 6.43 5.77 16.64
C LEU A 19 5.38 6.35 15.68
N GLN A 20 5.61 7.54 15.13
CA GLN A 20 4.72 8.11 14.11
C GLN A 20 4.69 7.25 12.84
N TRP A 21 5.84 6.75 12.39
CA TRP A 21 5.90 5.87 11.23
C TRP A 21 5.16 4.55 11.48
N ILE A 22 5.25 3.99 12.68
CA ILE A 22 4.48 2.78 13.07
C ILE A 22 2.97 3.08 12.99
N LEU A 23 2.51 4.19 13.58
CA LEU A 23 1.09 4.57 13.61
C LEU A 23 0.54 4.89 12.22
N ASN A 24 1.38 5.40 11.31
CA ASN A 24 0.99 5.77 9.96
C ASN A 24 1.22 4.64 8.93
N GLY A 25 1.68 3.47 9.35
CA GLY A 25 2.00 2.35 8.45
C GLY A 25 3.21 2.60 7.54
N GLU A 26 4.09 3.55 7.89
CA GLU A 26 5.29 3.91 7.13
C GLU A 26 6.54 3.12 7.58
N LEU A 27 6.38 1.85 7.98
CA LEU A 27 7.46 0.99 8.49
C LEU A 27 8.63 0.83 7.48
N TRP A 28 8.37 1.05 6.19
CA TRP A 28 9.38 1.11 5.13
C TRP A 28 10.51 2.12 5.42
N ARG A 29 10.24 3.20 6.17
CA ARG A 29 11.25 4.19 6.59
C ARG A 29 12.27 3.62 7.59
N LEU A 30 11.95 2.47 8.21
CA LEU A 30 12.83 1.71 9.10
C LEU A 30 13.49 0.52 8.38
N GLY A 31 13.30 0.38 7.06
CA GLY A 31 13.70 -0.81 6.32
C GLY A 31 12.92 -2.07 6.70
N ILE A 32 11.78 -1.93 7.39
CA ILE A 32 10.88 -3.02 7.76
C ILE A 32 9.68 -2.99 6.81
N GLY A 33 9.61 -3.97 5.90
CA GLY A 33 8.58 -4.02 4.85
C GLY A 33 9.10 -3.46 3.53
N GLU A 34 9.06 -4.30 2.50
CA GLU A 34 9.59 -4.02 1.17
C GLU A 34 8.65 -3.07 0.39
N ASP A 35 9.29 -2.11 -0.28
CA ASP A 35 8.74 -1.11 -1.20
C ASP A 35 7.96 0.07 -0.58
N PRO A 36 8.51 1.31 -0.59
CA PRO A 36 7.80 2.51 -0.12
C PRO A 36 6.59 2.89 -0.99
N ASN A 37 6.49 2.34 -2.20
CA ASN A 37 5.34 2.50 -3.09
C ASN A 37 4.35 1.34 -2.97
N TRP A 38 4.57 0.40 -2.04
CA TRP A 38 3.63 -0.67 -1.78
C TRP A 38 2.25 -0.09 -1.45
N GLY A 39 1.23 -0.63 -2.10
CA GLY A 39 -0.12 -0.14 -1.96
C GLY A 39 -0.42 1.11 -2.78
N GLN A 40 0.55 1.73 -3.46
CA GLN A 40 0.28 2.86 -4.37
C GLN A 40 0.15 2.42 -5.83
N ARG A 41 0.87 1.36 -6.23
CA ARG A 41 0.82 0.83 -7.59
C ARG A 41 -0.55 0.23 -7.89
N HIS A 42 -0.96 0.29 -9.16
CA HIS A 42 -2.23 -0.28 -9.59
C HIS A 42 -2.36 -1.78 -9.29
N LEU A 43 -1.27 -2.55 -9.38
CA LEU A 43 -1.27 -3.97 -9.01
C LEU A 43 -1.54 -4.18 -7.51
N ASP A 44 -0.89 -3.40 -6.65
CA ASP A 44 -1.09 -3.47 -5.19
C ASP A 44 -2.53 -3.08 -4.82
N GLN A 45 -3.07 -2.06 -5.51
CA GLN A 45 -4.47 -1.64 -5.37
C GLN A 45 -5.46 -2.74 -5.78
N MET A 46 -5.15 -3.57 -6.78
CA MET A 46 -5.97 -4.75 -7.11
C MET A 46 -5.97 -5.77 -5.97
N VAL A 47 -4.80 -6.05 -5.37
CA VAL A 47 -4.68 -6.99 -4.25
C VAL A 47 -5.46 -6.49 -3.02
N ILE A 48 -5.33 -5.21 -2.69
CA ILE A 48 -6.07 -4.58 -1.57
C ILE A 48 -7.58 -4.67 -1.81
N LYS A 49 -8.05 -4.33 -3.01
CA LYS A 49 -9.47 -4.40 -3.38
C LYS A 49 -10.00 -5.83 -3.32
N ALA A 50 -9.25 -6.82 -3.80
CA ALA A 50 -9.63 -8.23 -3.69
C ALA A 50 -9.77 -8.68 -2.22
N ALA A 51 -8.84 -8.27 -1.35
CA ALA A 51 -8.92 -8.56 0.08
C ALA A 51 -10.16 -7.91 0.74
N ILE A 52 -10.49 -6.67 0.40
CA ILE A 52 -11.71 -6.00 0.90
C ILE A 52 -12.96 -6.75 0.43
N TYR A 53 -13.00 -7.19 -0.83
CA TYR A 53 -14.12 -7.96 -1.37
C TYR A 53 -14.35 -9.27 -0.58
N GLU A 54 -13.27 -9.96 -0.24
CA GLU A 54 -13.33 -11.20 0.55
C GLU A 54 -13.74 -10.93 2.00
N LEU A 55 -13.20 -9.88 2.63
CA LEU A 55 -13.58 -9.47 3.98
C LEU A 55 -15.06 -9.05 4.08
N ALA A 56 -15.62 -8.46 3.00
CA ALA A 56 -17.04 -8.12 2.95
C ALA A 56 -17.96 -9.35 3.13
N ASN A 57 -17.47 -10.58 2.84
CA ASN A 57 -18.23 -11.79 3.11
C ASN A 57 -18.48 -12.04 4.60
N LYS A 58 -17.70 -11.43 5.50
CA LYS A 58 -17.87 -11.53 6.96
C LYS A 58 -18.91 -10.56 7.52
N ILE A 59 -19.42 -9.64 6.69
CA ILE A 59 -20.44 -8.67 7.10
C ILE A 59 -21.80 -9.39 7.13
N ALA A 60 -22.48 -9.33 8.29
CA ALA A 60 -23.78 -9.97 8.48
C ALA A 60 -24.90 -9.31 7.69
N ASP A 61 -24.89 -7.97 7.63
CA ASP A 61 -25.85 -7.19 6.85
C ASP A 61 -25.64 -7.40 5.34
N GLN A 62 -26.63 -8.01 4.69
CA GLN A 62 -26.56 -8.36 3.27
C GLN A 62 -26.61 -7.14 2.35
N ALA A 63 -27.30 -6.07 2.73
CA ALA A 63 -27.37 -4.85 1.93
C ALA A 63 -26.01 -4.14 1.93
N VAL A 64 -25.40 -4.00 3.11
CA VAL A 64 -24.07 -3.40 3.28
C VAL A 64 -23.01 -4.25 2.57
N LYS A 65 -23.04 -5.57 2.75
CA LYS A 65 -22.16 -6.51 2.03
C LYS A 65 -22.23 -6.31 0.52
N LYS A 66 -23.46 -6.32 -0.04
CA LYS A 66 -23.67 -6.20 -1.48
C LYS A 66 -23.20 -4.84 -2.01
N GLN A 67 -23.46 -3.76 -1.28
CA GLN A 67 -23.01 -2.42 -1.63
C GLN A 67 -21.49 -2.34 -1.70
N ILE A 68 -20.78 -2.85 -0.68
CA ILE A 68 -19.31 -2.88 -0.66
C ILE A 68 -18.78 -3.71 -1.82
N GLN A 69 -19.31 -4.92 -2.03
CA GLN A 69 -18.87 -5.79 -3.12
C GLN A 69 -19.08 -5.18 -4.50
N THR A 70 -20.19 -4.46 -4.70
CA THR A 70 -20.49 -3.77 -5.97
C THR A 70 -19.50 -2.64 -6.22
N ASN A 71 -19.26 -1.79 -5.21
CA ASN A 71 -18.32 -0.69 -5.32
C ASN A 71 -16.89 -1.17 -5.59
N ILE A 72 -16.47 -2.24 -4.90
CA ILE A 72 -15.14 -2.82 -5.08
C ILE A 72 -14.99 -3.48 -6.46
N ALA A 73 -16.04 -4.13 -6.98
CA ALA A 73 -16.02 -4.70 -8.33
C ALA A 73 -15.85 -3.61 -9.41
N HIS A 74 -16.57 -2.50 -9.29
CA HIS A 74 -16.42 -1.34 -10.19
C HIS A 74 -14.99 -0.79 -10.13
N ASP A 75 -14.45 -0.62 -8.94
CA ASP A 75 -13.10 -0.14 -8.73
C ASP A 75 -12.01 -1.07 -9.29
N LEU A 76 -12.21 -2.39 -9.19
CA LEU A 76 -11.30 -3.38 -9.78
C LEU A 76 -11.26 -3.25 -11.30
N VAL A 77 -12.43 -3.12 -11.94
CA VAL A 77 -12.51 -2.91 -13.41
C VAL A 77 -11.78 -1.62 -13.80
N ASN A 78 -12.02 -0.52 -13.08
CA ASN A 78 -11.35 0.75 -13.34
C ASN A 78 -9.83 0.66 -13.16
N THR A 79 -9.37 -0.07 -12.14
CA THR A 79 -7.94 -0.27 -11.88
C THR A 79 -7.30 -1.12 -12.98
N ALA A 80 -7.96 -2.21 -13.40
CA ALA A 80 -7.49 -3.05 -14.49
C ALA A 80 -7.37 -2.27 -15.82
N GLN A 81 -8.36 -1.42 -16.12
CA GLN A 81 -8.30 -0.55 -17.30
C GLN A 81 -7.11 0.43 -17.28
N ARG A 82 -6.70 0.92 -16.09
CA ARG A 82 -5.52 1.79 -15.98
C ARG A 82 -4.24 1.01 -16.23
N ILE A 83 -4.13 -0.21 -15.71
CA ILE A 83 -2.97 -1.09 -15.95
C ILE A 83 -2.81 -1.37 -17.44
N VAL A 84 -3.89 -1.71 -18.14
CA VAL A 84 -3.84 -1.95 -19.60
C VAL A 84 -3.31 -0.72 -20.35
N LYS A 85 -3.79 0.48 -20.00
CA LYS A 85 -3.32 1.74 -20.60
C LYS A 85 -1.88 2.11 -20.29
N GLU A 86 -1.28 1.54 -19.24
CA GLU A 86 0.13 1.78 -18.89
C GLU A 86 1.09 0.85 -19.64
N ILE A 87 0.57 -0.24 -20.21
CA ILE A 87 1.36 -1.26 -20.92
C ILE A 87 1.34 -1.03 -22.45
N ASP A 88 0.28 -0.41 -22.97
CA ASP A 88 0.17 0.05 -24.38
C ASP A 88 0.94 1.36 -24.64
#